data_AF-A0A660Q934-F1
#
_entry.id   AF-A0A660Q934-F1
#
_cell.length_a   1.000
_cell.length_b   1.000
_cell.length_c   1.000
_cell.angle_alpha   90.00
_cell.angle_beta   90.00
_cell.angle_gamma   90.00
#
_symmetry.space_group_name_H-M   'P 1'
#
loop_
_entity.id
_entity.type
_entity.pdbx_description
1 polymer ?
#
loop_
_entity_poly.entity_id
_entity_poly.type
_entity_poly.pdbx_seq_one_letter_code
_entity_poly.pdbx_strand_id
1 'polypeptide(L)'
;MQPKEDKDRMFQPIEDAALLGALNALGRSINIIATYGSRHPAFQQATAAALVAMQTLFIDRKKINLGAFNGVMTVDEVPVSAVGTLVKSLERRLVRLRITSLRIARGISETELTKLAELLANNEAEDFNAGISQSGLSHVATEAT
;
A
#
# COMPACT_ATOMS: atom_id res chain seq x y z
N MET A 1 -33.57 8.72 19.45
CA MET A 1 -33.08 9.34 18.20
C MET A 1 -32.11 8.37 17.55
N GLN A 2 -32.44 7.86 16.36
CA GLN A 2 -31.50 7.11 15.53
C GLN A 2 -30.47 8.08 14.93
N PRO A 3 -29.21 7.70 14.75
CA PRO A 3 -28.46 8.11 13.58
C PRO A 3 -28.79 7.12 12.45
N LYS A 4 -29.53 7.60 11.45
CA LYS A 4 -29.54 7.05 10.09
C LYS A 4 -28.57 7.91 9.30
N GLU A 5 -27.44 7.34 8.89
CA GLU A 5 -26.47 7.77 7.86
C GLU A 5 -25.24 6.88 8.09
N ASP A 6 -24.76 6.05 7.18
CA ASP A 6 -24.38 6.32 5.79
C ASP A 6 -25.11 5.42 4.79
N LYS A 7 -25.98 6.01 3.97
CA LYS A 7 -26.32 5.43 2.68
C LYS A 7 -25.16 5.68 1.73
N ASP A 8 -24.60 4.62 1.16
CA ASP A 8 -23.93 4.62 -0.14
C ASP A 8 -23.06 5.84 -0.47
N ARG A 9 -22.01 6.09 0.33
CA ARG A 9 -20.83 6.73 -0.28
C ARG A 9 -20.24 5.70 -1.25
N MET A 10 -20.77 5.66 -2.46
CA MET A 10 -20.19 4.92 -3.58
C MET A 10 -18.83 5.55 -3.87
N PHE A 11 -17.81 5.11 -3.15
CA PHE A 11 -16.42 5.44 -3.47
C PHE A 11 -16.15 4.90 -4.87
N GLN A 12 -15.50 5.72 -5.70
CA GLN A 12 -15.21 5.30 -7.05
C GLN A 12 -14.18 4.17 -7.03
N PRO A 13 -14.34 3.14 -7.88
CA PRO A 13 -13.30 2.14 -8.05
C PRO A 13 -12.04 2.80 -8.64
N ILE A 14 -10.90 2.13 -8.47
CA ILE A 14 -9.66 2.57 -9.11
C ILE A 14 -9.77 2.27 -10.61
N GLU A 15 -9.94 3.31 -11.43
CA GLU A 15 -10.07 3.19 -12.90
C GLU A 15 -8.71 3.06 -13.61
N ASP A 16 -7.64 3.62 -13.01
CA ASP A 16 -6.29 3.53 -13.54
C ASP A 16 -5.78 2.07 -13.43
N ALA A 17 -5.70 1.39 -14.57
CA ALA A 17 -5.27 0.01 -14.66
C ALA A 17 -3.82 -0.20 -14.20
N ALA A 18 -2.92 0.76 -14.44
CA ALA A 18 -1.53 0.66 -14.01
C ALA A 18 -1.44 0.79 -12.48
N LEU A 19 -2.21 1.71 -11.89
CA LEU A 19 -2.31 1.87 -10.44
C LEU A 19 -2.88 0.62 -9.80
N LEU A 20 -4.01 0.11 -10.31
CA LEU A 20 -4.63 -1.10 -9.80
C LEU A 20 -3.68 -2.31 -9.92
N GLY A 21 -2.94 -2.43 -11.02
CA GLY A 21 -1.92 -3.45 -11.21
C GLY A 21 -0.81 -3.38 -10.15
N ALA A 22 -0.28 -2.18 -9.91
CA ALA A 22 0.75 -1.94 -8.89
C ALA A 22 0.26 -2.26 -7.48
N LEU A 23 -0.96 -1.84 -7.11
CA LEU A 23 -1.54 -2.11 -5.79
C LEU A 23 -1.82 -3.61 -5.58
N ASN A 24 -2.28 -4.32 -6.61
CA ASN A 24 -2.45 -5.77 -6.53
C ASN A 24 -1.10 -6.48 -6.33
N ALA A 25 -0.07 -6.10 -7.09
CA ALA A 25 1.24 -6.72 -6.98
C ALA A 25 1.91 -6.44 -5.61
N LEU A 26 1.78 -5.21 -5.10
CA LEU A 26 2.22 -4.85 -3.75
C LEU A 26 1.45 -5.65 -2.69
N GLY A 27 0.11 -5.66 -2.75
CA GLY A 27 -0.73 -6.41 -1.82
C GLY A 27 -0.42 -7.92 -1.82
N ARG A 28 -0.10 -8.49 -2.99
CA ARG A 28 0.36 -9.88 -3.10
C ARG A 28 1.69 -10.10 -2.38
N SER A 29 2.66 -9.22 -2.61
CA SER A 29 3.99 -9.30 -1.97
C SER A 29 3.87 -9.28 -0.45
N ILE A 30 3.07 -8.35 0.08
CA ILE A 30 2.83 -8.21 1.52
C ILE A 30 2.13 -9.45 2.11
N ASN A 31 1.13 -10.01 1.42
CA ASN A 31 0.44 -11.21 1.90
C ASN A 31 1.34 -12.45 1.89
N ILE A 32 2.23 -12.58 0.91
CA ILE A 32 3.18 -13.70 0.82
C ILE A 32 4.21 -13.59 1.95
N ILE A 33 4.83 -12.42 2.16
CA ILE A 33 5.81 -12.29 3.25
C ILE A 33 5.17 -12.48 4.62
N ALA A 34 3.94 -12.00 4.84
CA ALA A 34 3.24 -12.21 6.10
C ALA A 34 2.93 -13.69 6.38
N THR A 35 2.80 -14.51 5.33
CA THR A 35 2.50 -15.95 5.45
C THR A 35 3.75 -16.81 5.53
N TYR A 36 4.76 -16.52 4.70
CA TYR A 36 5.91 -17.41 4.46
C TYR A 36 7.27 -16.80 4.84
N GLY A 37 7.32 -15.50 5.13
CA GLY A 37 8.56 -14.77 5.43
C GLY A 37 9.37 -14.35 4.20
N SER A 38 10.38 -13.51 4.41
CA SER A 38 11.16 -12.87 3.33
C SER A 38 12.13 -13.81 2.61
N ARG A 39 12.42 -14.97 3.19
CA ARG A 39 13.30 -15.98 2.57
C ARG A 39 12.58 -16.89 1.58
N HIS A 40 11.26 -16.82 1.51
CA HIS A 40 10.49 -17.69 0.64
C HIS A 40 10.62 -17.25 -0.84
N PRO A 41 10.92 -18.15 -1.79
CA PRO A 41 11.12 -17.79 -3.21
C PRO A 41 9.92 -17.05 -3.82
N ALA A 42 8.70 -17.39 -3.40
CA ALA A 42 7.49 -16.71 -3.87
C ALA A 42 7.45 -15.23 -3.48
N PHE A 43 8.09 -14.82 -2.37
CA PHE A 43 8.16 -13.42 -1.98
C PHE A 43 9.08 -12.63 -2.91
N GLN A 44 10.25 -13.19 -3.25
CA GLN A 44 11.17 -12.58 -4.22
C GLN A 44 10.49 -12.39 -5.58
N GLN A 45 9.82 -13.43 -6.07
CA GLN A 45 9.07 -13.36 -7.34
C GLN A 45 7.95 -12.33 -7.29
N ALA A 46 7.19 -12.27 -6.19
CA ALA A 46 6.13 -11.29 -6.03
C ALA A 46 6.66 -9.86 -5.96
N THR A 47 7.77 -9.64 -5.27
CA THR A 47 8.41 -8.32 -5.15
C THR A 47 8.96 -7.85 -6.49
N ALA A 48 9.61 -8.74 -7.26
CA ALA A 48 10.06 -8.41 -8.62
C ALA A 48 8.88 -8.04 -9.54
N ALA A 49 7.76 -8.78 -9.46
CA ALA A 49 6.55 -8.43 -10.21
C ALA A 49 5.95 -7.08 -9.76
N ALA A 50 5.97 -6.80 -8.46
CA ALA A 50 5.53 -5.53 -7.91
C ALA A 50 6.42 -4.36 -8.39
N LEU A 51 7.73 -4.57 -8.51
CA LEU A 51 8.64 -3.58 -9.06
C LEU A 51 8.31 -3.25 -10.52
N VAL A 52 8.08 -4.25 -11.36
CA VAL A 52 7.69 -4.04 -12.76
C VAL A 52 6.36 -3.28 -12.86
N ALA A 53 5.39 -3.62 -12.03
CA ALA A 53 4.10 -2.93 -11.99
C ALA A 53 4.24 -1.46 -11.53
N MET A 54 5.06 -1.20 -10.50
CA MET A 54 5.38 0.16 -10.05
C MET A 54 6.13 0.96 -11.13
N GLN A 55 7.10 0.34 -11.82
CA GLN A 55 7.80 0.99 -12.93
C GLN A 55 6.85 1.36 -14.06
N THR A 56 5.90 0.48 -14.39
CA THR A 56 4.86 0.75 -15.39
C THR A 56 3.99 1.92 -14.97
N LEU A 57 3.51 1.94 -13.72
CA LEU A 57 2.75 3.06 -13.14
C LEU A 57 3.52 4.38 -13.23
N PHE A 58 4.83 4.36 -12.98
CA PHE A 58 5.67 5.55 -12.97
C PHE A 58 6.20 5.98 -14.35
N ILE A 59 5.75 5.35 -15.44
CA ILE A 59 5.91 5.91 -16.79
C ILE A 59 5.14 7.23 -16.87
N ASP A 60 3.87 7.21 -16.43
CA ASP A 60 2.96 8.35 -16.52
C ASP A 60 2.85 9.13 -15.20
N ARG A 61 3.18 8.49 -14.06
CA ARG A 61 3.14 9.11 -12.73
C ARG A 61 4.53 9.40 -12.17
N LYS A 62 4.65 10.46 -11.36
CA LYS A 62 5.88 10.75 -10.61
C LYS A 62 5.89 10.14 -9.21
N LYS A 63 4.70 9.96 -8.62
CA LYS A 63 4.49 9.43 -7.27
C LYS A 63 3.03 8.97 -7.13
N ILE A 64 2.79 8.21 -6.08
CA ILE A 64 1.46 7.92 -5.54
C ILE A 64 1.48 8.17 -4.03
N ASN A 65 0.38 8.64 -3.47
CA ASN A 65 0.17 8.66 -2.03
C ASN A 65 -0.91 7.65 -1.68
N LEU A 66 -0.62 6.71 -0.77
CA LEU A 66 -1.56 5.72 -0.28
C LEU A 66 -1.87 5.99 1.19
N GLY A 67 -3.13 5.90 1.58
CA GLY A 67 -3.50 6.12 2.97
C GLY A 67 -4.77 5.38 3.33
N ALA A 68 -5.17 5.58 4.57
CA ALA A 68 -6.48 5.21 5.06
C ALA A 68 -7.05 6.38 5.85
N PHE A 69 -8.31 6.71 5.56
CA PHE A 69 -9.07 7.73 6.27
C PHE A 69 -10.48 7.21 6.53
N ASN A 70 -10.95 7.34 7.77
CA ASN A 70 -12.26 6.81 8.21
C ASN A 70 -12.49 5.34 7.82
N GLY A 71 -11.45 4.51 7.90
CA GLY A 71 -11.53 3.07 7.60
C GLY A 71 -11.52 2.71 6.11
N VAL A 72 -11.34 3.68 5.22
CA VAL A 72 -11.35 3.49 3.75
C VAL A 72 -9.98 3.85 3.18
N MET A 73 -9.53 3.09 2.18
CA MET A 73 -8.29 3.41 1.45
C MET A 73 -8.42 4.74 0.71
N THR A 74 -7.38 5.56 0.79
CA THR A 74 -7.20 6.75 -0.05
C THR A 74 -6.06 6.54 -1.03
N VAL A 75 -6.23 7.03 -2.26
CA VAL A 75 -5.16 7.17 -3.24
C VAL A 75 -5.12 8.62 -3.67
N ASP A 76 -3.94 9.24 -3.54
CA ASP A 76 -3.74 10.66 -3.82
C ASP A 76 -4.78 11.53 -3.08
N GLU A 77 -5.02 11.19 -1.81
CA GLU A 77 -5.99 11.84 -0.89
C GLU A 77 -7.46 11.67 -1.28
N VAL A 78 -7.76 10.94 -2.36
CA VAL A 78 -9.13 10.63 -2.78
C VAL A 78 -9.54 9.25 -2.22
N PRO A 79 -10.67 9.13 -1.51
CA PRO A 79 -11.14 7.83 -1.04
C PRO A 79 -11.60 6.97 -2.22
N VAL A 80 -11.12 5.73 -2.26
CA VAL A 80 -11.39 4.79 -3.35
C VAL A 80 -12.03 3.51 -2.83
N SER A 81 -12.85 2.86 -3.66
CA SER A 81 -13.38 1.54 -3.34
C SER A 81 -12.32 0.47 -3.59
N ALA A 82 -11.85 -0.18 -2.53
CA ALA A 82 -10.96 -1.33 -2.62
C ALA A 82 -11.72 -2.56 -3.18
N VAL A 83 -11.60 -2.79 -4.48
CA VAL A 83 -12.21 -3.94 -5.17
C VAL A 83 -11.18 -5.07 -5.31
N GLY A 84 -11.60 -6.30 -5.01
CA GLY A 84 -10.75 -7.48 -5.06
C GLY A 84 -9.99 -7.78 -3.76
N THR A 85 -9.62 -9.05 -3.58
CA THR A 85 -9.08 -9.55 -2.30
C THR A 85 -7.76 -8.90 -1.90
N LEU A 86 -6.87 -8.66 -2.86
CA LEU A 86 -5.53 -8.11 -2.58
C LEU A 86 -5.60 -6.63 -2.19
N VAL A 87 -6.37 -5.83 -2.92
CA VAL A 87 -6.57 -4.41 -2.61
C VAL A 87 -7.32 -4.24 -1.29
N LYS A 88 -8.34 -5.06 -1.00
CA LYS A 88 -8.99 -5.09 0.32
C LYS A 88 -8.04 -5.50 1.45
N SER A 89 -7.12 -6.43 1.19
CA SER A 89 -6.08 -6.78 2.16
C SER A 89 -5.17 -5.59 2.46
N LEU A 90 -4.77 -4.86 1.41
CA LEU A 90 -3.97 -3.66 1.53
C LEU A 90 -4.71 -2.55 2.31
N GLU A 91 -5.99 -2.30 2.01
CA GLU A 91 -6.83 -1.35 2.76
C GLU A 91 -6.82 -1.65 4.26
N ARG A 92 -7.14 -2.90 4.63
CA ARG A 92 -7.14 -3.33 6.03
C ARG A 92 -5.79 -3.13 6.70
N ARG A 93 -4.69 -3.33 5.97
CA ARG A 93 -3.33 -3.07 6.49
C ARG A 93 -3.08 -1.59 6.72
N LEU A 94 -3.41 -0.72 5.76
CA LEU A 94 -3.26 0.73 5.91
C LEU A 94 -4.07 1.24 7.11
N VAL A 95 -5.31 0.77 7.26
CA VAL A 95 -6.18 1.08 8.41
C VAL A 95 -5.56 0.60 9.72
N ARG A 96 -5.14 -0.67 9.78
CA ARG A 96 -4.56 -1.27 10.99
C ARG A 96 -3.27 -0.57 11.43
N LEU A 97 -2.41 -0.23 10.48
CA LEU A 97 -1.14 0.45 10.73
C LEU A 97 -1.29 1.97 10.91
N ARG A 98 -2.53 2.49 10.83
CA ARG A 98 -2.84 3.94 10.94
C ARG A 98 -2.05 4.80 9.93
N ILE A 99 -1.86 4.27 8.73
CA ILE A 99 -1.14 4.96 7.66
C ILE A 99 -2.10 5.95 7.00
N THR A 100 -1.93 7.23 7.28
CA THR A 100 -2.75 8.31 6.69
C THR A 100 -2.20 8.79 5.35
N SER A 101 -0.88 8.73 5.16
CA SER A 101 -0.20 9.10 3.92
C SER A 101 1.15 8.37 3.82
N LEU A 102 1.26 7.48 2.85
CA LEU A 102 2.45 6.75 2.43
C LEU A 102 2.73 7.12 0.98
N ARG A 103 3.70 8.00 0.79
CA ARG A 103 4.17 8.43 -0.52
C ARG A 103 5.15 7.40 -1.06
N ILE A 104 4.92 6.93 -2.29
CA ILE A 104 5.85 6.10 -3.05
C ILE A 104 6.18 6.86 -4.34
N ALA A 105 7.46 7.19 -4.54
CA ALA A 105 7.93 7.97 -5.68
C ALA A 105 8.54 7.10 -6.78
N ARG A 106 8.57 7.64 -7.99
CA ARG A 106 9.32 7.08 -9.12
C ARG A 106 10.79 6.92 -8.73
N GLY A 107 11.38 5.82 -9.17
CA GLY A 107 12.77 5.46 -8.83
C GLY A 107 12.89 4.45 -7.70
N ILE A 108 11.76 4.02 -7.10
CA ILE A 108 11.77 2.96 -6.09
C ILE A 108 12.52 1.72 -6.62
N SER A 109 13.50 1.28 -5.83
CA SER A 109 14.31 0.10 -6.12
C SER A 109 13.65 -1.19 -5.59
N GLU A 110 14.14 -2.35 -6.05
CA GLU A 110 13.70 -3.64 -5.51
C GLU A 110 13.94 -3.72 -4.00
N THR A 111 15.12 -3.30 -3.52
CA THR A 111 15.47 -3.29 -2.10
C THR A 111 14.52 -2.42 -1.28
N GLU A 112 14.17 -1.24 -1.78
CA GLU A 112 13.21 -0.35 -1.11
C GLU A 112 11.81 -0.97 -1.08
N LEU A 113 11.40 -1.62 -2.16
CA LEU A 113 10.11 -2.29 -2.24
C LEU A 113 10.04 -3.52 -1.32
N THR A 114 11.12 -4.29 -1.21
CA THR A 114 11.26 -5.39 -0.25
C THR A 114 11.08 -4.89 1.18
N LYS A 115 11.85 -3.87 1.56
CA LYS A 115 11.76 -3.25 2.89
C LYS A 115 10.37 -2.68 3.16
N LEU A 116 9.75 -2.04 2.17
CA LEU A 116 8.39 -1.54 2.31
C LEU A 116 7.39 -2.68 2.55
N ALA A 117 7.51 -3.77 1.79
CA ALA A 117 6.64 -4.94 1.97
C ALA A 117 6.84 -5.59 3.35
N GLU A 118 8.07 -5.63 3.87
CA GLU A 118 8.40 -6.05 5.24
C GLU A 118 7.71 -5.17 6.28
N LEU A 119 7.84 -3.85 6.16
CA LEU A 119 7.23 -2.90 7.10
C LEU A 119 5.70 -3.01 7.07
N LEU A 120 5.08 -3.11 5.89
CA LEU A 120 3.63 -3.29 5.74
C LEU A 120 3.15 -4.68 6.16
N ALA A 121 4.07 -5.65 6.32
CA ALA A 121 3.75 -6.96 6.84
C ALA A 121 3.49 -6.95 8.35
N ASN A 122 4.04 -5.96 9.08
CA ASN A 122 3.91 -5.81 10.52
C ASN A 122 2.45 -5.78 10.99
N ASN A 123 2.24 -6.20 12.24
CA ASN A 123 0.92 -6.22 12.86
C ASN A 123 0.62 -4.98 13.69
N GLU A 124 1.66 -4.28 14.15
CA GLU A 124 1.54 -3.12 15.04
C GLU A 124 1.96 -1.83 14.33
N ALA A 125 1.21 -0.75 14.58
CA ALA A 125 1.48 0.56 14.00
C ALA A 125 2.79 1.16 14.55
N GLU A 126 3.13 0.87 15.80
CA GLU A 126 4.37 1.35 16.43
C GLU A 126 5.61 0.76 15.74
N ASP A 127 5.62 -0.54 15.47
CA ASP A 127 6.69 -1.21 14.73
C ASP A 127 6.83 -0.67 13.30
N PHE A 128 5.70 -0.40 12.62
CA PHE A 128 5.72 0.22 11.30
C PHE A 128 6.33 1.63 11.36
N ASN A 129 5.90 2.48 12.29
CA ASN A 129 6.36 3.86 12.42
C ASN A 129 7.83 3.96 12.83
N ALA A 130 8.28 3.08 13.74
CA ALA A 130 9.68 2.98 14.11
C ALA A 130 10.52 2.49 12.91
N GLY A 131 10.04 1.44 12.22
CA GLY A 131 10.73 0.85 11.09
C GLY A 131 10.83 1.80 9.89
N ILE A 132 9.77 2.50 9.52
CA ILE A 132 9.78 3.45 8.39
C ILE A 132 10.75 4.60 8.66
N SER A 133 10.76 5.13 9.89
CA SER A 133 11.66 6.23 10.30
C SER A 133 13.14 5.84 10.25
N GLN A 134 13.46 4.56 10.45
CA GLN A 134 14.83 4.03 10.46
C GLN A 134 15.24 3.37 9.14
N SER A 135 14.30 3.19 8.21
CA SER A 135 14.47 2.33 7.03
C SER A 135 15.47 2.86 5.98
N GLY A 136 15.69 4.17 5.97
CA GLY A 136 16.48 4.87 4.94
C GLY A 136 15.87 4.80 3.54
N LEU A 137 14.56 4.56 3.42
CA LEU A 137 13.87 4.55 2.13
C LEU A 137 13.86 5.97 1.55
N SER A 138 14.52 6.16 0.41
CA SER A 138 14.67 7.47 -0.21
C SER A 138 13.45 7.83 -1.07
N HIS A 139 12.78 6.82 -1.62
CA HIS A 139 11.59 6.98 -2.45
C HIS A 139 10.28 6.69 -1.73
N VAL A 140 10.32 6.42 -0.42
CA VAL A 140 9.14 6.18 0.39
C VAL A 140 9.14 7.12 1.58
N ALA A 141 8.03 7.81 1.81
CA ALA A 141 7.88 8.72 2.95
C ALA A 141 6.50 8.60 3.57
N THR A 142 6.41 8.76 4.89
CA THR A 142 5.15 8.89 5.62
C THR A 142 5.03 10.29 6.18
N GLU A 143 3.85 10.89 6.12
CA GLU A 143 3.58 12.11 6.90
C GLU A 143 3.10 11.68 8.28
N ALA A 144 3.86 12.06 9.32
CA ALA A 144 3.41 11.91 10.68
C ALA A 144 2.34 12.98 10.94
N THR A 145 1.14 12.54 11.36
CA THR A 145 0.13 13.41 11.99
C THR A 145 0.63 13.98 13.29
#